data_AF-A0ABD2D2L3-F1
#
_entry.id   AF-A0ABD2D2L3-F1
#
_cell.length_a   1.000
_cell.length_b   1.000
_cell.length_c   1.000
_cell.angle_alpha   90.00
_cell.angle_beta   90.00
_cell.angle_gamma   90.00
#
_symmetry.space_group_name_H-M   'P 1'
#
loop_
_entity.id
_entity.type
_entity.pdbx_description
1 polymer ?
#
loop_
_entity_poly.entity_id
_entity_poly.type
_entity_poly.pdbx_seq_one_letter_code
_entity_poly.pdbx_strand_id
1 'polypeptide(L)'
;EVEDWCSTCTVCIIRKDPAGQGKIFTGNRFLSIVVVCFSKWVEVFSQNFRAKMITDTFFEQVVSRHGVSMELRTDQGSNFKSRLFKKIEGTWKTRTRVCIGS
;
A
#
# COMPACT_ATOMS: atom_id res chain seq x y z
N GLU A 1 -16.84 14.01 -12.19
CA GLU A 1 -16.47 12.69 -12.74
C GLU A 1 -16.32 11.62 -11.66
N VAL A 2 -15.32 11.70 -10.77
CA VAL A 2 -15.16 10.72 -9.67
C VAL A 2 -16.35 10.77 -8.69
N GLU A 3 -16.82 11.97 -8.34
CA GLU A 3 -18.00 12.13 -7.45
C GLU A 3 -19.30 11.61 -8.07
N ASP A 4 -19.43 11.76 -9.39
CA ASP A 4 -20.61 11.36 -10.16
C ASP A 4 -20.66 9.84 -10.37
N TRP A 5 -19.49 9.21 -10.49
CA TRP A 5 -19.38 7.75 -10.43
C TRP A 5 -19.62 7.22 -9.00
N CYS A 6 -19.15 7.93 -7.97
CA CYS A 6 -19.36 7.55 -6.57
C CYS A 6 -20.83 7.62 -6.15
N SER A 7 -21.63 8.50 -6.76
CA SER A 7 -23.06 8.63 -6.51
C SER A 7 -23.89 7.50 -7.13
N THR A 8 -23.37 6.83 -8.16
CA THR A 8 -24.04 5.75 -8.91
C THR A 8 -23.47 4.36 -8.62
N CYS A 9 -22.31 4.27 -7.96
CA CYS A 9 -21.67 3.01 -7.62
C CYS A 9 -22.49 2.19 -6.62
N THR A 10 -23.03 1.05 -7.07
CA THR A 10 -23.89 0.15 -6.29
C THR A 10 -23.19 -0.38 -5.04
N VAL A 11 -21.88 -0.60 -5.08
CA VAL A 11 -21.07 -1.01 -3.92
C VAL A 11 -21.02 0.09 -2.86
N CYS A 12 -20.85 1.35 -3.27
CA CYS A 12 -20.85 2.51 -2.36
C CYS A 12 -22.25 2.78 -1.80
N ILE A 13 -23.28 2.65 -2.63
CA ILE A 13 -24.69 2.85 -2.24
C ILE A 13 -25.15 1.81 -1.22
N ILE A 14 -24.86 0.52 -1.44
CA ILE A 14 -25.17 -0.57 -0.51
C ILE A 14 -24.52 -0.36 0.87
N ARG A 15 -23.42 0.39 0.91
CA ARG A 15 -22.62 0.63 2.12
C ARG A 15 -22.88 1.98 2.79
N LYS A 16 -23.74 2.85 2.23
CA LYS A 16 -24.17 4.09 2.88
C LYS A 16 -25.18 3.77 3.97
N ASP A 17 -24.95 4.32 5.16
CA ASP A 17 -25.90 4.23 6.28
C ASP A 17 -27.15 5.09 5.97
N PRO A 18 -28.38 4.62 6.26
CA PRO A 18 -29.62 5.37 5.99
C PRO A 18 -29.71 6.70 6.75
N ALA A 19 -28.88 6.94 7.77
CA ALA A 19 -28.87 8.20 8.52
C ALA A 19 -28.00 9.31 7.90
N GLY A 20 -27.41 9.11 6.71
CA GLY A 20 -26.56 10.13 6.05
C GLY A 20 -25.23 10.42 6.76
N GLN A 21 -24.98 9.78 7.91
CA GLN A 21 -23.69 9.74 8.56
C GLN A 21 -22.91 8.62 7.90
N GLY A 22 -22.01 8.98 6.97
CA GLY A 22 -21.13 8.02 6.33
C GLY A 22 -20.46 7.15 7.38
N LYS A 23 -20.84 5.87 7.40
CA LYS A 23 -20.20 4.87 8.26
C LYS A 23 -18.73 4.89 7.87
N ILE A 24 -17.88 5.47 8.72
CA ILE A 24 -16.43 5.34 8.58
C ILE A 24 -16.20 3.83 8.65
N PHE A 25 -15.90 3.21 7.51
CA PHE A 25 -15.60 1.79 7.46
C PHE A 25 -14.61 1.52 8.59
N THR A 26 -15.00 0.66 9.53
CA THR A 26 -14.11 0.07 10.53
C THR A 26 -13.15 -0.94 9.87
N GLY A 27 -12.85 -0.73 8.59
CA GLY A 27 -11.89 -1.48 7.79
C GLY A 27 -10.62 -0.66 7.58
N ASN A 28 -9.58 -1.36 7.12
CA ASN A 28 -8.29 -0.75 6.84
C ASN A 28 -8.44 0.38 5.82
N ARG A 29 -8.14 1.63 6.24
CA ARG A 29 -8.29 2.85 5.43
C ARG A 29 -7.20 3.04 4.37
N PHE A 30 -6.26 2.10 4.27
CA PHE A 30 -5.07 2.25 3.45
C PHE A 30 -4.87 1.02 2.58
N LEU A 31 -4.48 1.28 1.34
CA LEU A 31 -4.06 0.28 0.38
C LEU A 31 -2.55 0.41 0.19
N SER A 32 -1.84 -0.71 0.23
CA SER A 32 -0.46 -0.76 -0.23
C SER A 32 -0.44 -1.43 -1.59
N ILE A 33 0.13 -0.74 -2.56
CA ILE A 33 0.24 -1.21 -3.93
C ILE A 33 1.72 -1.53 -4.16
N VAL A 34 2.00 -2.74 -4.61
CA VAL A 34 3.34 -3.16 -5.00
C VAL A 34 3.34 -3.47 -6.48
N VAL A 35 4.28 -2.85 -7.18
CA VAL A 35 4.45 -3.04 -8.63
C VAL A 35 5.82 -3.62 -8.89
N VAL A 36 5.85 -4.82 -9.48
CA VAL A 36 7.08 -5.42 -9.98
C VAL A 36 7.38 -4.82 -11.34
N CYS A 37 8.33 -3.87 -11.39
CA CYS A 37 8.61 -3.05 -12.57
C CYS A 37 8.95 -3.83 -13.86
N PHE A 38 9.55 -5.02 -13.73
CA PHE A 38 9.96 -5.86 -14.87
C PHE A 38 8.75 -6.47 -15.59
N SER A 39 7.89 -7.17 -14.85
CA SER A 39 6.73 -7.87 -15.39
C SER A 39 5.47 -7.01 -15.49
N LYS A 40 5.50 -5.79 -14.92
CA LYS A 40 4.30 -4.96 -14.69
C LYS A 40 3.24 -5.65 -13.84
N TRP A 41 3.65 -6.64 -13.05
CA TRP A 41 2.76 -7.32 -12.12
C TRP A 41 2.41 -6.38 -10.96
N VAL A 42 1.11 -6.20 -10.73
CA VAL A 42 0.58 -5.29 -9.70
C VAL A 42 -0.17 -6.09 -8.65
N GLU A 43 0.14 -5.86 -7.40
CA GLU A 43 -0.58 -6.42 -6.27
C GLU A 43 -1.03 -5.34 -5.31
N VAL A 44 -2.23 -5.52 -4.77
CA VAL A 44 -2.89 -4.56 -3.89
C VAL A 44 -3.27 -5.25 -2.60
N PHE A 45 -2.81 -4.70 -1.48
CA PHE A 45 -3.07 -5.21 -0.14
C PHE A 45 -3.87 -4.20 0.68
N SER A 46 -4.99 -4.64 1.25
CA SER A 46 -5.76 -3.84 2.21
C SER A 46 -5.16 -4.00 3.61
N GLN A 47 -4.54 -2.94 4.13
CA GLN A 47 -3.76 -3.04 5.36
C GLN A 47 -3.77 -1.77 6.21
N ASN A 48 -3.47 -1.94 7.49
CA ASN A 48 -3.34 -0.82 8.42
C ASN A 48 -2.09 0.01 8.10
N PHE A 49 -2.14 1.32 8.33
CA PHE A 49 -1.04 2.26 8.07
C PHE A 49 0.21 2.09 8.96
N ARG A 50 0.31 1.00 9.73
CA ARG A 50 1.46 0.77 10.61
C ARG A 50 2.63 0.21 9.81
N ALA A 51 3.80 0.83 9.93
CA ALA A 51 5.02 0.40 9.26
C ALA A 51 5.33 -1.10 9.41
N LYS A 52 5.06 -1.68 10.60
CA LYS A 52 5.23 -3.13 10.84
C LYS A 52 4.35 -3.97 9.91
N MET A 53 3.06 -3.64 9.80
CA MET A 53 2.12 -4.39 8.94
C MET A 53 2.53 -4.31 7.48
N ILE A 54 2.95 -3.13 7.02
CA ILE A 54 3.44 -2.90 5.65
C ILE A 54 4.68 -3.73 5.37
N THR A 55 5.60 -3.75 6.32
CA THR A 55 6.84 -4.52 6.22
C THR A 55 6.58 -6.02 6.19
N ASP A 56 5.76 -6.52 7.12
CA ASP A 56 5.43 -7.95 7.22
C ASP A 56 4.70 -8.42 5.95
N THR A 57 3.69 -7.67 5.51
CA THR A 57 2.95 -7.97 4.28
C THR A 57 3.85 -7.95 3.06
N PHE A 58 4.74 -6.95 2.94
CA PHE A 58 5.70 -6.89 1.83
C PHE A 58 6.64 -8.10 1.83
N PHE A 59 7.12 -8.51 3.00
CA PHE A 59 7.99 -9.67 3.10
C PHE A 59 7.27 -10.97 2.73
N GLU A 60 6.18 -11.27 3.41
CA GLU A 60 5.43 -12.53 3.26
C GLU A 60 4.80 -12.66 1.88
N GLN A 61 4.24 -11.56 1.36
CA GLN A 61 3.51 -11.61 0.10
C GLN A 61 4.42 -11.36 -1.08
N VAL A 62 5.41 -10.46 -1.01
CA VAL A 62 6.20 -10.10 -2.21
C VAL A 62 7.54 -10.81 -2.19
N VAL A 63 8.33 -10.61 -1.13
CA VAL A 63 9.71 -11.12 -1.06
C VAL A 63 9.75 -12.66 -1.03
N SER A 64 8.85 -13.31 -0.31
CA SER A 64 8.81 -14.77 -0.26
C SER A 64 8.48 -15.42 -1.61
N ARG A 65 7.76 -14.73 -2.50
CA ARG A 65 7.37 -15.26 -3.83
C ARG A 65 8.33 -14.85 -4.94
N HIS A 66 8.80 -13.60 -4.92
CA HIS A 66 9.58 -13.02 -6.01
C HIS A 66 11.06 -12.84 -5.68
N GLY A 67 11.45 -13.13 -4.43
CA GLY A 67 12.78 -12.85 -3.92
C GLY A 67 12.98 -11.38 -3.54
N VAL A 68 14.20 -11.07 -3.15
CA VAL A 68 14.61 -9.71 -2.75
C VAL A 68 14.86 -8.87 -3.99
N SER A 69 14.17 -7.73 -4.09
CA SER A 69 14.41 -6.75 -5.16
C SER A 69 15.80 -6.12 -5.05
N MET A 70 16.49 -5.95 -6.18
CA MET A 70 17.74 -5.18 -6.23
C MET A 70 17.53 -3.69 -5.98
N GLU A 71 16.40 -3.15 -6.48
CA GLU A 71 16.03 -1.76 -6.28
C GLU A 71 14.57 -1.68 -5.82
N LEU A 72 14.31 -0.88 -4.79
CA LEU A 72 12.98 -0.59 -4.29
C LEU A 72 12.67 0.89 -4.46
N ARG A 73 11.54 1.20 -5.08
CA ARG A 73 11.07 2.57 -5.24
C ARG A 73 9.87 2.79 -4.34
N THR A 74 10.01 3.70 -3.38
CA THR A 74 8.94 4.06 -2.45
C THR A 74 8.66 5.55 -2.51
N ASP A 75 7.49 5.96 -2.03
CA ASP A 75 7.22 7.36 -1.78
C ASP A 75 8.00 7.89 -0.55
N GLN A 76 7.85 9.19 -0.25
CA GLN A 76 8.39 9.81 0.95
C GLN A 76 7.59 9.51 2.23
N GLY A 77 6.77 8.47 2.23
CA GLY A 77 5.94 8.07 3.35
C GLY A 77 6.74 7.75 4.62
N SER A 78 6.20 8.12 5.77
CA SER A 78 6.82 7.88 7.08
C SER A 78 7.04 6.39 7.36
N ASN A 79 6.17 5.53 6.82
CA ASN A 79 6.26 4.07 6.98
C ASN A 79 7.53 3.49 6.32
N PHE A 80 7.86 3.93 5.11
CA PHE A 80 9.05 3.50 4.38
C PHE A 80 10.33 4.15 4.91
N LYS A 81 10.21 5.30 5.58
CA LYS A 81 11.33 5.95 6.30
C LYS A 81 11.56 5.38 7.71
N SER A 82 10.72 4.45 8.17
CA SER A 82 10.79 3.92 9.52
C SER A 82 12.10 3.16 9.77
N ARG A 83 12.54 3.09 11.04
CA ARG A 83 13.73 2.34 11.44
C ARG A 83 13.65 0.86 11.06
N LEU A 84 12.44 0.29 11.13
CA LEU A 84 12.18 -1.11 10.78
C LEU A 84 12.47 -1.36 9.30
N PHE A 85 11.90 -0.52 8.43
CA PHE A 85 12.05 -0.66 6.99
C PHE A 85 13.51 -0.48 6.55
N LYS A 86 14.20 0.53 7.10
CA LYS A 86 15.63 0.77 6.84
C LYS A 86 16.53 -0.38 7.31
N LYS A 87 16.22 -1.00 8.45
CA LYS A 87 16.99 -2.16 8.95
C LYS A 87 16.91 -3.33 7.97
N ILE A 88 15.72 -3.56 7.43
CA ILE A 88 15.45 -4.64 6.49
C ILE A 88 16.11 -4.37 5.14
N GLU A 89 15.98 -3.15 4.61
CA GLU A 89 16.69 -2.70 3.42
C GLU A 89 18.20 -2.95 3.53
N GLY A 90 18.81 -2.54 4.66
CA GLY A 90 20.23 -2.73 4.91
C GLY A 90 20.65 -4.20 4.98
N THR A 91 19.77 -5.07 5.51
CA THR A 91 20.00 -6.52 5.56
C THR A 91 20.00 -7.15 4.16
N TRP A 92 19.12 -6.66 3.29
CA TRP A 92 18.92 -7.17 1.94
C TRP A 92 19.86 -6.57 0.89
N LYS A 93 20.65 -5.56 1.27
CA LYS A 93 21.48 -4.77 0.35
C LYS A 93 20.68 -4.21 -0.84
N THR A 94 19.38 -3.99 -0.63
CA THR A 94 18.50 -3.39 -1.63
C THR A 94 18.78 -1.91 -1.73
N ARG A 95 18.86 -1.38 -2.96
CA ARG A 95 18.94 0.07 -3.18
C ARG A 95 17.55 0.68 -3.09
N THR A 96 17.25 1.47 -2.05
CA THR A 96 15.98 2.22 -2.04
C THR A 96 16.14 3.57 -2.70
N ARG A 97 15.23 3.89 -3.62
CA ARG A 97 15.05 5.24 -4.16
C ARG A 97 13.71 5.80 -3.72
N VAL A 98 13.77 7.03 -3.26
CA VAL A 98 12.58 7.83 -2.99
C VAL A 98 12.09 8.42 -4.30
N CYS A 99 10.82 8.19 -4.64
CA CYS A 99 10.13 8.91 -5.70
C CYS A 99 9.84 10.33 -5.19
N ILE A 100 10.69 11.29 -5.59
CA ILE A 100 10.46 12.72 -5.39
C ILE A 100 9.62 13.16 -6.59
N GLY A 101 8.41 13.68 -6.35
CA GLY A 101 7.58 14.24 -7.41
C GLY A 101 8.36 15.37 -8.10
N SER A 102 8.57 15.21 -9.41
CA SER A 102 9.03 16.26 -10.32
C SER A 102 7.87 17.16 -10.70
#